data_AF-A0A3E0MD57-F1
#
_entry.id   AF-A0A3E0MD57-F1
#
_cell.length_a   1.000
_cell.length_b   1.000
_cell.length_c   1.000
_cell.angle_alpha   90.00
_cell.angle_beta   90.00
_cell.angle_gamma   90.00
#
_symmetry.space_group_name_H-M   'P 1'
#
loop_
_entity.id
_entity.type
_entity.pdbx_description
1 polymer ?
#
loop_
_entity_poly.entity_id
_entity_poly.type
_entity_poly.pdbx_seq_one_letter_code
_entity_poly.pdbx_strand_id
1 'polypeptide(L)'
;MLEVMIAIFTITAFLTGTLQLMAFTALYKVRSERQAQANFWIQEDFEDVKFLASTLDVNSSPPNPYITPDVCTNISQGYATALRRELTATLPPTTPIPTEQLVGTRLFVRKNYSLYRTFNITSTNPHRLRIDYRVQNQENDVIARSSVEVIPNASFKCP
;
A
#
# COMPACT_ATOMS: atom_id res chain seq x y z
N MET A 1 -23.29 21.39 55.56
CA MET A 1 -21.93 20.82 55.38
C MET A 1 -21.91 19.64 54.40
N LEU A 2 -22.71 18.58 54.61
CA LEU A 2 -22.74 17.39 53.73
C LEU A 2 -23.10 17.69 52.26
N GLU A 3 -24.09 18.55 52.03
CA GLU A 3 -24.53 18.97 50.69
C GLU A 3 -23.41 19.62 49.86
N VAL A 4 -22.63 20.50 50.50
CA VAL A 4 -21.47 21.16 49.87
C VAL A 4 -20.40 20.13 49.52
N MET A 5 -20.18 19.13 50.38
CA MET A 5 -19.22 18.06 50.12
C MET A 5 -19.65 17.20 48.93
N ILE A 6 -20.92 16.80 48.88
CA ILE A 6 -21.48 16.01 47.76
C ILE A 6 -21.39 16.81 46.45
N ALA A 7 -21.71 18.11 46.47
CA ALA A 7 -21.60 18.98 45.30
C ALA A 7 -20.16 19.06 44.77
N ILE A 8 -19.17 19.22 45.65
CA ILE A 8 -17.75 19.26 45.24
C ILE A 8 -17.32 17.91 44.68
N PHE A 9 -17.72 16.79 45.30
CA PHE A 9 -17.39 15.45 44.81
C PHE A 9 -17.98 15.18 43.42
N THR A 10 -19.25 15.51 43.19
CA THR A 10 -19.89 15.27 41.89
C THR A 10 -19.33 16.16 40.78
N ILE A 11 -19.08 17.44 41.07
CA ILE A 11 -18.45 18.36 40.11
C ILE A 11 -17.04 17.87 39.77
N THR A 12 -16.23 17.49 40.76
CA THR A 12 -14.86 17.03 40.53
C THR A 12 -14.83 15.72 39.75
N ALA A 13 -15.72 14.77 40.07
CA ALA A 13 -15.84 13.52 39.34
C ALA A 13 -16.24 13.76 37.88
N PHE A 14 -17.20 14.65 37.64
CA PHE A 14 -17.65 14.99 36.29
C PHE A 14 -16.55 15.71 35.47
N LEU A 15 -15.90 16.72 36.05
CA LEU A 15 -14.81 17.44 35.39
C LEU A 15 -13.62 16.53 35.07
N THR A 16 -13.22 15.69 36.02
CA THR A 16 -12.12 14.74 35.80
C THR A 16 -12.49 13.70 34.74
N GLY A 17 -13.70 13.15 34.81
CA GLY A 17 -14.18 12.17 33.84
C GLY A 17 -14.26 12.73 32.42
N THR A 18 -14.78 13.93 32.25
CA THR A 18 -14.89 14.59 30.94
C THR A 18 -13.53 14.92 30.33
N LEU A 19 -12.59 15.44 31.12
CA LEU A 19 -11.23 15.73 30.65
C LEU A 19 -10.50 14.48 30.14
N GLN A 20 -10.61 13.38 30.88
CA GLN A 20 -10.01 12.10 30.46
C GLN A 20 -10.65 11.61 29.16
N LEU A 21 -11.99 11.66 29.05
CA LEU A 21 -12.71 11.23 27.85
C LEU A 21 -12.32 12.06 26.61
N MET A 22 -12.15 13.38 26.77
CA MET A 22 -11.68 14.26 25.70
C MET A 22 -10.26 13.90 25.25
N ALA A 23 -9.35 13.62 26.19
CA ALA A 23 -8.00 13.18 25.85
C ALA A 23 -8.00 11.84 25.09
N PHE A 24 -8.79 10.86 25.52
CA PHE A 24 -8.91 9.57 24.84
C PHE A 24 -9.50 9.69 23.43
N THR A 25 -10.57 10.47 23.27
CA THR A 25 -11.22 10.68 21.96
C THR A 25 -10.29 11.41 20.98
N ALA A 26 -9.54 12.40 21.44
CA ALA A 26 -8.53 13.08 20.62
C ALA A 26 -7.43 12.12 20.15
N LEU A 27 -6.90 11.28 21.04
CA LEU A 27 -5.91 10.26 20.68
C LEU A 27 -6.47 9.23 19.69
N TYR A 28 -7.71 8.79 19.89
CA TYR A 28 -8.35 7.82 19.00
C TYR A 28 -8.57 8.41 17.61
N LYS A 29 -9.04 9.66 17.53
CA LYS A 29 -9.23 10.38 16.26
C LYS A 29 -7.91 10.50 15.47
N VAL A 30 -6.81 10.84 16.13
CA VAL A 30 -5.49 10.91 15.48
C VAL A 30 -5.06 9.55 14.92
N ARG A 31 -5.33 8.46 15.65
CA ARG A 31 -5.01 7.10 15.20
C ARG A 31 -5.87 6.68 14.01
N SER A 32 -7.17 6.93 14.06
CA SER A 32 -8.08 6.58 12.96
C SER A 32 -7.78 7.40 11.71
N GLU A 33 -7.44 8.69 11.83
CA GLU A 33 -7.01 9.53 10.71
C GLU A 33 -5.74 8.99 10.03
N ARG A 34 -4.74 8.56 10.82
CA ARG A 34 -3.52 7.95 10.28
C ARG A 34 -3.81 6.65 9.54
N GLN A 35 -4.65 5.79 10.11
CA GLN A 35 -5.02 4.53 9.49
C GLN A 35 -5.80 4.74 8.20
N ALA A 36 -6.76 5.68 8.20
CA ALA A 36 -7.52 6.03 7.01
C ALA A 36 -6.62 6.58 5.90
N GLN A 37 -5.73 7.54 6.22
CA GLN A 37 -4.81 8.11 5.23
C GLN A 37 -3.84 7.06 4.65
N ALA A 38 -3.35 6.14 5.46
CA ALA A 38 -2.51 5.05 4.98
C ALA A 38 -3.26 4.10 4.04
N ASN A 39 -4.52 3.76 4.36
CA ASN A 39 -5.36 2.95 3.50
C ASN A 39 -5.67 3.64 2.17
N PHE A 40 -5.99 4.94 2.20
CA PHE A 40 -6.20 5.73 0.98
C PHE A 40 -4.94 5.80 0.13
N TRP A 41 -3.77 5.97 0.74
CA TRP A 41 -2.52 5.98 0.00
C TRP A 41 -2.25 4.64 -0.69
N ILE A 42 -2.48 3.52 -0.01
CA ILE A 42 -2.39 2.19 -0.64
C ILE A 42 -3.37 2.07 -1.81
N GLN A 43 -4.59 2.59 -1.67
CA GLN A 43 -5.61 2.52 -2.71
C GLN A 43 -5.26 3.36 -3.93
N GLU A 44 -4.80 4.60 -3.73
CA GLU A 44 -4.29 5.48 -4.78
C GLU A 44 -3.19 4.77 -5.58
N ASP A 45 -2.23 4.24 -4.85
CA ASP A 45 -1.08 3.55 -5.39
C ASP A 45 -1.44 2.27 -6.17
N PHE A 46 -2.46 1.54 -5.68
CA PHE A 46 -2.99 0.37 -6.36
C PHE A 46 -3.71 0.72 -7.67
N GLU A 47 -4.49 1.81 -7.71
CA GLU A 47 -5.14 2.24 -8.95
C GLU A 47 -4.10 2.66 -10.00
N ASP A 48 -3.00 3.29 -9.61
CA ASP A 48 -1.87 3.58 -10.52
C ASP A 48 -1.27 2.29 -11.09
N VAL A 49 -1.00 1.29 -10.24
CA VAL A 49 -0.48 -0.01 -10.69
C VAL A 49 -1.46 -0.72 -11.63
N LYS A 50 -2.76 -0.66 -11.32
CA LYS A 50 -3.81 -1.25 -12.15
C LYS A 50 -3.91 -0.54 -13.50
N PHE A 51 -3.76 0.78 -13.53
CA PHE A 51 -3.67 1.54 -14.77
C PHE A 51 -2.47 1.09 -15.60
N LEU A 52 -1.27 1.02 -15.02
CA LEU A 52 -0.06 0.54 -15.70
C LEU A 52 -0.24 -0.89 -16.24
N ALA A 53 -0.82 -1.78 -15.44
CA ALA A 53 -1.12 -3.14 -15.86
C ALA A 53 -2.14 -3.21 -17.00
N SER A 54 -3.08 -2.26 -17.09
CA SER A 54 -4.05 -2.17 -18.18
C SER A 54 -3.42 -1.71 -19.49
N THR A 55 -2.37 -0.89 -19.42
CA THR A 55 -1.62 -0.38 -20.58
C THR A 55 -0.49 -1.31 -21.02
N LEU A 56 -0.16 -2.31 -20.20
CA LEU A 56 0.91 -3.27 -20.44
C LEU A 56 0.51 -4.24 -21.58
N ASP A 57 0.88 -3.91 -22.82
CA ASP A 57 0.68 -4.75 -24.01
C ASP A 57 2.00 -4.88 -24.80
N VAL A 58 2.35 -6.10 -25.19
CA VAL A 58 3.51 -6.39 -26.05
C VAL A 58 3.39 -5.75 -27.44
N ASN A 59 2.15 -5.50 -27.90
CA ASN A 59 1.86 -4.87 -29.18
C ASN A 59 1.61 -3.35 -29.05
N SER A 60 1.98 -2.74 -27.92
CA SER A 60 1.86 -1.29 -27.73
C SER A 60 2.73 -0.51 -28.72
N SER A 61 2.28 0.70 -29.10
CA SER A 61 3.03 1.64 -29.92
C SER A 61 3.12 2.99 -29.18
N PRO A 62 4.33 3.43 -28.75
CA PRO A 62 5.62 2.77 -28.93
C PRO A 62 5.75 1.47 -28.11
N PRO A 63 6.62 0.52 -28.51
CA PRO A 63 6.82 -0.71 -27.78
C PRO A 63 7.25 -0.46 -26.34
N ASN A 64 6.60 -1.09 -25.38
CA ASN A 64 6.98 -0.99 -23.98
C ASN A 64 8.33 -1.71 -23.75
N PRO A 65 9.38 -0.99 -23.30
CA PRO A 65 10.73 -1.55 -23.17
C PRO A 65 10.88 -2.54 -22.01
N TYR A 66 9.89 -2.64 -21.11
CA TYR A 66 9.89 -3.55 -19.97
C TYR A 66 9.29 -4.92 -20.29
N ILE A 67 8.68 -5.08 -21.47
CA ILE A 67 8.00 -6.29 -21.93
C ILE A 67 8.91 -7.02 -22.93
N THR A 68 9.05 -8.34 -22.78
CA THR A 68 9.71 -9.19 -23.79
C THR A 68 8.69 -9.83 -24.73
N PRO A 69 9.04 -10.17 -25.98
CA PRO A 69 8.11 -10.85 -26.91
C PRO A 69 7.51 -12.16 -26.37
N ASP A 70 8.28 -12.91 -25.56
CA ASP A 70 7.92 -14.25 -25.05
C ASP A 70 7.10 -14.23 -23.73
N VAL A 71 6.42 -13.12 -23.41
CA VAL A 71 5.67 -12.94 -22.15
C VAL A 71 4.52 -13.95 -21.93
N CYS A 72 4.06 -14.62 -22.98
CA CYS A 72 3.01 -15.63 -22.89
C CYS A 72 3.56 -17.04 -22.59
N THR A 73 4.79 -17.34 -23.01
CA THR A 73 5.34 -18.70 -22.96
C THR A 73 6.39 -18.86 -21.87
N ASN A 74 7.10 -17.78 -21.52
CA ASN A 74 8.21 -17.82 -20.57
C ASN A 74 7.80 -17.32 -19.18
N ILE A 75 7.77 -18.21 -18.18
CA ILE A 75 7.43 -17.89 -16.78
C ILE A 75 8.36 -16.81 -16.20
N SER A 76 9.64 -16.84 -16.54
CA SER A 76 10.62 -15.88 -16.05
C SER A 76 10.47 -14.49 -16.66
N GLN A 77 9.83 -14.39 -17.82
CA GLN A 77 9.58 -13.12 -18.52
C GLN A 77 8.08 -12.82 -18.67
N GLY A 78 7.24 -13.49 -17.88
CA GLY A 78 5.79 -13.36 -17.99
C GLY A 78 5.29 -11.95 -17.69
N TYR A 79 4.02 -11.69 -18.02
CA TYR A 79 3.36 -10.41 -17.73
C TYR A 79 3.50 -9.93 -16.28
N ALA A 80 3.54 -10.83 -15.28
CA ALA A 80 3.80 -10.44 -13.90
C ALA A 80 5.23 -9.89 -13.70
N THR A 81 6.21 -10.50 -14.36
CA THR A 81 7.60 -10.02 -14.34
C THR A 81 7.73 -8.71 -15.08
N ALA A 82 7.08 -8.55 -16.23
CA ALA A 82 7.10 -7.31 -17.00
C ALA A 82 6.49 -6.15 -16.20
N LEU A 83 5.34 -6.37 -15.54
CA LEU A 83 4.74 -5.38 -14.66
C LEU A 83 5.69 -5.01 -13.51
N ARG A 84 6.31 -6.00 -12.86
CA ARG A 84 7.31 -5.76 -11.81
C ARG A 84 8.49 -4.92 -12.32
N ARG A 85 8.98 -5.20 -13.54
CA ARG A 85 10.07 -4.44 -14.17
C ARG A 85 9.67 -2.99 -14.39
N GLU A 86 8.46 -2.75 -14.88
CA GLU A 86 7.95 -1.40 -15.10
C GLU A 86 7.85 -0.62 -13.78
N LEU A 87 7.29 -1.24 -12.73
CA LEU A 87 7.19 -0.61 -11.41
C LEU A 87 8.57 -0.29 -10.82
N THR A 88 9.55 -1.16 -11.01
CA THR A 88 10.92 -1.00 -10.50
C THR A 88 11.87 -0.29 -11.48
N ALA A 89 11.36 0.22 -12.61
CA ALA A 89 12.14 0.81 -13.71
C ALA A 89 13.36 -0.06 -14.15
N THR A 90 13.20 -1.39 -14.13
CA THR A 90 14.30 -2.34 -14.42
C THR A 90 14.16 -2.92 -15.82
N LEU A 91 14.96 -2.43 -16.76
CA LEU A 91 14.95 -2.91 -18.15
C LEU A 91 15.45 -4.37 -18.27
N PRO A 92 14.87 -5.19 -19.16
CA PRO A 92 15.43 -6.48 -19.53
C PRO A 92 16.79 -6.30 -20.25
N PRO A 93 17.77 -7.21 -20.07
CA PRO A 93 17.69 -8.49 -19.36
C PRO A 93 18.07 -8.43 -17.87
N THR A 94 18.19 -7.24 -17.27
CA THR A 94 18.77 -7.04 -15.91
C THR A 94 18.15 -7.97 -14.86
N THR A 95 19.03 -8.65 -14.12
CA THR A 95 18.71 -9.52 -12.97
C THR A 95 19.74 -9.29 -11.85
N PRO A 96 19.37 -9.46 -10.56
CA PRO A 96 18.03 -9.75 -10.05
C PRO A 96 17.09 -8.54 -10.12
N ILE A 97 15.80 -8.80 -10.36
CA ILE A 97 14.76 -7.76 -10.29
C ILE A 97 14.40 -7.56 -8.80
N PRO A 98 14.32 -6.33 -8.29
CA PRO A 98 13.95 -6.09 -6.90
C PRO A 98 12.62 -6.75 -6.53
N THR A 99 12.61 -7.47 -5.40
CA THR A 99 11.40 -8.09 -4.83
C THR A 99 10.65 -7.13 -3.92
N GLU A 100 11.30 -6.05 -3.49
CA GLU A 100 10.72 -5.01 -2.66
C GLU A 100 11.09 -3.64 -3.22
N GLN A 101 10.13 -2.72 -3.17
CA GLN A 101 10.28 -1.35 -3.63
C GLN A 101 9.71 -0.37 -2.60
N LEU A 102 10.48 0.65 -2.28
CA LEU A 102 9.99 1.86 -1.63
C LEU A 102 9.29 2.71 -2.69
N VAL A 103 7.97 2.89 -2.54
CA VAL A 103 7.19 3.72 -3.45
C VAL A 103 7.46 5.19 -3.19
N GLY A 104 7.48 5.56 -1.91
CA GLY A 104 7.71 6.92 -1.50
C GLY A 104 7.50 7.12 -0.01
N THR A 105 7.68 8.36 0.41
CA THR A 105 7.48 8.81 1.78
C THR A 105 6.45 9.94 1.79
N ARG A 106 5.55 9.93 2.78
CA ARG A 106 4.52 10.96 2.96
C ARG A 106 4.37 11.32 4.44
N LEU A 107 4.12 12.60 4.69
CA LEU A 107 3.87 13.13 6.03
C LEU A 107 2.36 13.13 6.30
N PHE A 108 1.94 12.38 7.32
CA PHE A 108 0.54 12.36 7.77
C PHE A 108 0.50 12.60 9.27
N VAL A 109 -0.33 13.53 9.72
CA VAL A 109 -0.58 13.81 11.16
C VAL A 109 0.73 13.92 11.97
N ARG A 110 1.65 14.76 11.45
CA ARG A 110 2.97 15.09 12.01
C ARG A 110 3.98 13.93 12.15
N LYS A 111 3.75 12.78 11.51
CA LYS A 111 4.73 11.69 11.40
C LYS A 111 4.98 11.33 9.93
N ASN A 112 6.21 10.92 9.63
CA ASN A 112 6.60 10.46 8.30
C ASN A 112 6.34 8.96 8.17
N TYR A 113 5.73 8.58 7.06
CA TYR A 113 5.43 7.20 6.74
C TYR A 113 6.02 6.84 5.38
N SER A 114 6.41 5.58 5.25
CA SER A 114 6.97 5.00 4.04
C SER A 114 6.05 3.89 3.54
N LEU A 115 5.71 3.93 2.25
CA LEU A 115 4.95 2.89 1.58
C LEU A 115 5.90 1.94 0.86
N TYR A 116 5.83 0.67 1.22
CA TYR A 116 6.57 -0.40 0.55
C TYR A 116 5.62 -1.32 -0.19
N ARG A 117 6.09 -1.78 -1.34
CA ARG A 117 5.49 -2.84 -2.15
C ARG A 117 6.42 -4.04 -2.11
N THR A 118 5.89 -5.21 -1.81
CA THR A 118 6.60 -6.49 -1.98
C THR A 118 5.92 -7.26 -3.10
N PHE A 119 6.73 -7.74 -4.05
CA PHE A 119 6.27 -8.44 -5.25
C PHE A 119 6.45 -9.94 -5.10
N ASN A 120 5.38 -10.70 -5.28
CA ASN A 120 5.41 -12.16 -5.29
C ASN A 120 4.80 -12.68 -6.61
N ILE A 121 5.56 -13.53 -7.29
CA ILE A 121 5.16 -14.16 -8.55
C ILE A 121 5.28 -15.66 -8.35
N THR A 122 4.18 -16.39 -8.54
CA THR A 122 4.18 -17.84 -8.46
C THR A 122 4.49 -18.43 -9.83
N SER A 123 5.30 -19.49 -9.88
CA SER A 123 5.60 -20.20 -11.14
C SER A 123 4.35 -20.84 -11.78
N THR A 124 3.30 -21.06 -10.99
CA THR A 124 2.00 -21.58 -11.45
C THR A 124 1.16 -20.57 -12.21
N ASN A 125 1.38 -19.27 -12.03
CA ASN A 125 0.60 -18.20 -12.67
C ASN A 125 1.53 -17.03 -13.06
N PRO A 126 2.35 -17.17 -14.12
CA PRO A 126 3.33 -16.17 -14.53
C PRO A 126 2.72 -14.83 -15.00
N HIS A 127 1.41 -14.79 -15.19
CA HIS A 127 0.67 -13.60 -15.61
C HIS A 127 0.05 -12.82 -14.46
N ARG A 128 0.05 -13.38 -13.24
CA ARG A 128 -0.52 -12.76 -12.04
C ARG A 128 0.60 -12.22 -11.15
N LEU A 129 0.56 -10.93 -10.86
CA LEU A 129 1.46 -10.31 -9.90
C LEU A 129 0.72 -10.09 -8.58
N ARG A 130 1.19 -10.73 -7.51
CA ARG A 130 0.74 -10.41 -6.15
C ARG A 130 1.59 -9.29 -5.58
N ILE A 131 0.94 -8.28 -5.03
CA ILE A 131 1.57 -7.12 -4.41
C ILE A 131 1.08 -7.02 -2.97
N ASP A 132 2.01 -7.14 -2.04
CA ASP A 132 1.76 -6.91 -0.62
C ASP A 132 2.24 -5.49 -0.28
N TYR A 133 1.30 -4.63 0.12
CA TYR A 133 1.56 -3.26 0.56
C TYR A 133 1.74 -3.21 2.07
N ARG A 134 2.71 -2.42 2.52
CA ARG A 134 2.88 -2.05 3.93
C ARG A 134 3.18 -0.56 4.06
N VAL A 135 2.48 0.10 4.97
CA VAL A 135 2.81 1.47 5.38
C VAL A 135 3.40 1.41 6.78
N GLN A 136 4.63 1.89 6.91
CA GLN A 136 5.36 1.89 8.18
C GLN A 136 5.88 3.27 8.57
N ASN A 137 5.98 3.51 9.87
CA ASN A 137 6.63 4.69 10.43
C ASN A 137 8.17 4.48 10.51
N GLN A 138 8.91 5.52 10.87
CA GLN A 138 10.35 5.47 11.16
C GLN A 138 10.74 4.48 12.28
N GLU A 139 9.79 4.17 13.16
CA GLU A 139 9.95 3.17 14.24
C GLU A 139 9.67 1.73 13.77
N ASN A 140 9.49 1.51 12.46
CA ASN A 140 9.06 0.24 11.83
C ASN A 140 7.69 -0.28 12.30
N ASP A 141 6.89 0.55 12.95
CA ASP A 141 5.51 0.24 13.29
C ASP A 141 4.63 0.26 12.04
N VAL A 142 3.91 -0.83 11.79
CA VAL A 142 3.09 -1.02 10.58
C VAL A 142 1.66 -0.61 10.88
N ILE A 143 1.21 0.45 10.21
CA ILE A 143 -0.11 1.05 10.46
C ILE A 143 -1.20 0.56 9.49
N ALA A 144 -0.80 0.07 8.32
CA ALA A 144 -1.70 -0.47 7.31
C ALA A 144 -1.01 -1.54 6.48
N ARG A 145 -1.79 -2.56 6.09
CA ARG A 145 -1.38 -3.64 5.20
C ARG A 145 -2.50 -3.92 4.21
N SER A 146 -2.14 -4.22 2.98
CA SER A 146 -3.07 -4.72 1.98
C SER A 146 -2.36 -5.73 1.10
N SER A 147 -3.09 -6.73 0.62
CA SER A 147 -2.59 -7.69 -0.35
C SER A 147 -3.55 -7.68 -1.52
N VAL A 148 -3.01 -7.47 -2.71
CA VAL A 148 -3.80 -7.44 -3.95
C VAL A 148 -3.11 -8.25 -5.02
N GLU A 149 -3.91 -8.64 -6.01
CA GLU A 149 -3.43 -9.36 -7.17
C GLU A 149 -3.79 -8.57 -8.43
N VAL A 150 -2.81 -8.37 -9.29
CA VAL A 150 -2.93 -7.61 -10.53
C VAL A 150 -2.66 -8.54 -11.69
N ILE A 151 -3.57 -8.55 -12.66
CA ILE A 151 -3.46 -9.32 -13.89
C ILE A 151 -3.54 -8.33 -15.06
N PRO A 152 -2.46 -8.16 -15.83
CA PRO A 152 -2.47 -7.29 -17.02
C PRO A 152 -3.51 -7.73 -18.05
N ASN A 153 -4.23 -6.79 -18.66
CA ASN A 153 -5.30 -7.12 -19.61
C ASN A 153 -4.78 -7.91 -20.82
N ALA A 154 -3.57 -7.60 -21.28
CA ALA A 154 -2.97 -8.28 -22.41
C ALA A 154 -2.64 -9.75 -22.12
N SER A 155 -2.54 -10.17 -20.85
CA SER A 155 -2.28 -11.57 -20.53
C SER A 155 -3.47 -12.49 -20.82
N PHE A 156 -4.69 -11.96 -20.88
CA PHE A 156 -5.87 -12.73 -21.27
C PHE A 156 -5.86 -13.11 -22.77
N LYS A 157 -4.97 -12.52 -23.57
CA LYS A 157 -4.77 -12.86 -24.98
C LYS A 157 -3.71 -13.94 -25.18
N CYS A 158 -3.03 -14.40 -24.12
CA CYS A 158 -2.08 -15.49 -24.23
C CYS A 158 -2.82 -16.81 -24.51
N PRO A 159 -2.28 -17.66 -25.41
CA PRO A 159 -2.88 -18.96 -25.78
C PRO A 159 -2.88 -19.98 -24.64
#